data_AF-A0A6A4ZLA1-F1
#
_entry.id   AF-A0A6A4ZLA1-F1
#
_cell.length_a   1.000
_cell.length_b   1.000
_cell.length_c   1.000
_cell.angle_alpha   90.00
_cell.angle_beta   90.00
_cell.angle_gamma   90.00
#
_symmetry.space_group_name_H-M   'P 1'
#
loop_
_entity.id
_entity.type
_entity.pdbx_description
1 polymer ?
#
loop_
_entity_poly.entity_id
_entity_poly.type
_entity_poly.pdbx_seq_one_letter_code
_entity_poly.pdbx_strand_id
1 'polypeptide(L)'
;MPSNNQTNNATKDAELGYWAIRGLAEPIRLLLVHTNTPFTDKHYHLQGEPGNWDKSDWLSVKFTLGMDFPNLPYYIDGDVKISESNAILHHIASKNNLIGQTEVERAECAQMQDVLADIRGGG
;
A
#
# COMPACT_ATOMS: atom_id res chain seq x y z
N MET A 1 -23.65 29.50 27.30
CA MET A 1 -22.77 29.19 26.14
C MET A 1 -22.33 27.75 26.28
N PRO A 2 -22.85 26.79 25.51
CA PRO A 2 -22.32 25.44 25.56
C PRO A 2 -20.96 25.40 24.85
N SER A 3 -19.97 24.90 25.57
CA SER A 3 -18.60 24.64 25.12
C SER A 3 -18.58 23.58 24.02
N ASN A 4 -18.06 23.94 22.86
CA ASN A 4 -17.90 23.06 21.71
C ASN A 4 -16.65 22.20 21.93
N ASN A 5 -16.83 20.95 22.38
CA ASN A 5 -15.74 19.98 22.48
C ASN A 5 -15.69 19.19 21.17
N GLN A 6 -15.13 19.78 20.12
CA GLN A 6 -14.74 19.03 18.94
C GLN A 6 -13.49 18.22 19.29
N THR A 7 -13.67 16.93 19.52
CA THR A 7 -12.56 15.97 19.56
C THR A 7 -11.90 15.98 18.19
N ASN A 8 -10.70 16.57 18.12
CA ASN A 8 -9.78 16.44 16.99
C ASN A 8 -9.41 14.95 16.83
N ASN A 9 -10.21 14.21 16.08
CA ASN A 9 -9.74 12.99 15.45
C ASN A 9 -8.79 13.41 14.34
N ALA A 10 -7.51 13.62 14.69
CA ALA A 10 -6.46 13.66 13.68
C ALA A 10 -6.55 12.33 12.94
N THR A 11 -7.08 12.35 11.72
CA THR A 11 -7.03 11.22 10.81
C THR A 11 -5.56 10.84 10.70
N LYS A 12 -5.19 9.69 11.25
CA LYS A 12 -3.83 9.17 11.06
C LYS A 12 -3.61 9.08 9.55
N ASP A 13 -2.51 9.67 9.10
CA ASP A 13 -2.06 9.52 7.72
C ASP A 13 -1.96 8.03 7.38
N ALA A 14 -2.22 7.68 6.12
CA ALA A 14 -2.15 6.28 5.69
C ALA A 14 -0.74 5.72 5.91
N GLU A 15 -0.59 4.41 6.07
CA GLU A 15 0.70 3.75 6.24
C GLU A 15 0.91 2.72 5.13
N LEU A 16 2.02 2.85 4.39
CA LEU A 16 2.49 1.88 3.41
C LEU A 16 3.68 1.13 4.01
N GLY A 17 3.54 -0.18 4.22
CA GLY A 17 4.62 -1.02 4.73
C GLY A 17 5.26 -1.88 3.65
N TYR A 18 6.58 -1.79 3.51
CA TYR A 18 7.35 -2.68 2.64
C TYR A 18 8.79 -2.84 3.10
N TRP A 19 9.52 -3.76 2.45
CA TRP A 19 10.96 -3.82 2.58
C TRP A 19 11.62 -2.49 2.19
N ALA A 20 12.78 -2.19 2.76
CA ALA A 20 13.63 -1.03 2.47
C ALA A 20 14.31 -1.11 1.08
N ILE A 21 13.51 -1.40 0.06
CA ILE A 21 13.85 -1.48 -1.37
C ILE A 21 12.70 -0.87 -2.17
N ARG A 22 12.89 -0.70 -3.49
CA ARG A 22 11.82 -0.30 -4.42
C ARG A 22 10.76 -1.40 -4.53
N GLY A 23 11.14 -2.52 -5.17
CA GLY A 23 10.32 -3.72 -5.35
C GLY A 23 8.87 -3.44 -5.72
N LEU A 24 7.93 -4.16 -5.11
CA LEU A 24 6.50 -4.07 -5.38
C LEU A 24 5.85 -2.77 -4.86
N ALA A 25 6.47 -2.08 -3.90
CA ALA A 25 5.93 -0.87 -3.30
C ALA A 25 6.19 0.39 -4.11
N GLU A 26 7.16 0.38 -5.03
CA GLU A 26 7.55 1.57 -5.77
C GLU A 26 6.41 2.19 -6.60
N PRO A 27 5.61 1.43 -7.37
CA PRO A 27 4.47 2.01 -8.08
C PRO A 27 3.43 2.63 -7.12
N ILE A 28 3.28 2.06 -5.92
CA ILE A 28 2.36 2.56 -4.90
C ILE A 28 2.86 3.89 -4.35
N ARG A 29 4.16 4.00 -4.01
CA ARG A 29 4.79 5.25 -3.57
C ARG A 29 4.60 6.36 -4.60
N LEU A 30 4.87 6.05 -5.87
CA LEU A 30 4.69 7.00 -6.98
C LEU A 30 3.24 7.47 -7.10
N LEU A 31 2.26 6.57 -6.97
CA LEU A 31 0.85 6.92 -7.03
C LEU A 31 0.40 7.79 -5.84
N LEU A 32 0.86 7.47 -4.62
CA LEU A 32 0.58 8.26 -3.43
C LEU A 32 1.13 9.68 -3.55
N VAL A 33 2.37 9.84 -4.04
CA VAL A 33 2.96 11.15 -4.31
C VAL A 33 2.20 11.88 -5.43
N HIS A 34 1.86 11.21 -6.52
CA HIS A 34 1.13 11.80 -7.65
C HIS A 34 -0.25 12.35 -7.24
N THR A 35 -0.94 11.62 -6.36
CA THR A 35 -2.25 12.01 -5.83
C THR A 35 -2.17 13.00 -4.66
N ASN A 36 -0.95 13.37 -4.22
CA ASN A 36 -0.70 14.16 -3.00
C ASN A 36 -1.36 13.54 -1.76
N THR A 37 -1.48 12.21 -1.70
CA THR A 37 -2.01 11.50 -0.54
C THR A 37 -0.95 11.48 0.56
N PRO A 38 -1.18 12.08 1.74
CA PRO A 38 -0.24 11.99 2.86
C PRO A 38 -0.14 10.55 3.36
N PHE A 39 1.09 10.07 3.56
CA PHE A 39 1.33 8.73 4.06
C PHE A 39 2.67 8.61 4.80
N THR A 40 2.73 7.64 5.71
CA THR A 40 3.97 7.15 6.31
C THR A 40 4.50 5.97 5.48
N ASP A 41 5.73 6.09 4.99
CA ASP A 41 6.43 5.00 4.30
C ASP A 41 7.23 4.18 5.32
N LYS A 42 6.63 3.08 5.80
CA LYS A 42 7.22 2.18 6.78
C LYS A 42 8.16 1.20 6.07
N HIS A 43 9.46 1.33 6.34
CA HIS A 43 10.49 0.44 5.80
C HIS A 43 10.87 -0.64 6.80
N TYR A 44 10.87 -1.89 6.34
CA TYR A 44 11.44 -3.04 7.04
C TYR A 44 12.80 -3.39 6.47
N HIS A 45 13.76 -3.66 7.34
CA HIS A 45 15.13 -3.94 6.98
C HIS A 45 15.44 -5.44 7.04
N LEU A 46 16.11 -5.93 5.99
CA LEU A 46 16.82 -7.21 6.03
C LEU A 46 18.20 -6.95 6.63
N GLN A 47 18.57 -7.72 7.66
CA GLN A 47 19.89 -7.66 8.29
C GLN A 47 20.65 -8.97 8.03
N GLY A 48 21.97 -8.96 8.12
CA GLY A 48 22.80 -10.15 7.95
C GLY A 48 23.48 -10.23 6.58
N GLU A 49 23.81 -11.46 6.18
CA GLU A 49 24.68 -11.75 5.03
C GLU A 49 23.99 -12.74 4.07
N PRO A 50 24.46 -12.87 2.80
CA PRO A 50 23.94 -13.86 1.86
C PRO A 50 23.87 -15.27 2.47
N GLY A 51 22.66 -15.83 2.54
CA GLY A 51 22.40 -17.16 3.12
C GLY A 51 22.02 -17.15 4.60
N ASN A 52 22.15 -16.01 5.29
CA ASN A 52 21.75 -15.85 6.70
C ASN A 52 21.08 -14.48 6.92
N TRP A 53 20.00 -14.24 6.20
CA TRP A 53 19.22 -13.01 6.30
C TRP A 53 18.25 -13.05 7.48
N ASP A 54 18.38 -12.09 8.38
CA ASP A 54 17.39 -11.80 9.41
C ASP A 54 16.24 -10.95 8.84
N LYS A 55 15.02 -11.48 9.03
CA LYS A 55 13.75 -10.89 8.60
C LYS A 55 12.89 -10.46 9.79
N SER A 56 13.44 -10.51 11.00
CA SER A 56 12.74 -10.28 12.27
C SER A 56 12.01 -8.94 12.32
N ASP A 57 12.54 -7.90 11.67
CA ASP A 57 11.92 -6.57 11.61
C ASP A 57 10.48 -6.64 11.06
N TRP A 58 10.25 -7.40 9.99
CA TRP A 58 8.89 -7.67 9.50
C TRP A 58 8.21 -8.81 10.25
N LEU A 59 8.91 -9.94 10.45
CA LEU A 59 8.28 -11.16 10.98
C LEU A 59 7.76 -10.98 12.41
N SER A 60 8.34 -10.08 13.20
CA SER A 60 7.92 -9.77 14.56
C SER A 60 6.58 -9.03 14.64
N VAL A 61 6.21 -8.28 13.58
CA VAL A 61 4.97 -7.49 13.52
C VAL A 61 3.94 -8.04 12.53
N LYS A 62 4.31 -8.98 11.67
CA LYS A 62 3.48 -9.50 10.57
C LYS A 62 2.03 -9.77 10.97
N PHE A 63 1.81 -10.44 12.10
CA PHE A 63 0.48 -10.86 12.55
C PHE A 63 -0.17 -9.94 13.58
N THR A 64 0.45 -8.79 13.90
CA THR A 64 -0.06 -7.85 14.93
C THR A 64 -0.84 -6.68 14.33
N LEU A 65 -0.81 -6.49 13.00
CA LEU A 65 -1.40 -5.35 12.30
C LEU A 65 -2.92 -5.48 12.07
N GLY A 66 -3.50 -6.66 12.35
CA GLY A 66 -4.94 -6.92 12.21
C GLY A 66 -5.41 -6.94 10.75
N MET A 67 -4.62 -7.52 9.86
CA MET A 67 -4.97 -7.78 8.46
C MET A 67 -5.43 -9.24 8.28
N ASP A 68 -6.39 -9.47 7.37
CA ASP A 68 -6.86 -10.82 7.04
C ASP A 68 -5.81 -11.63 6.28
N PHE A 69 -5.03 -10.97 5.42
CA PHE A 69 -3.98 -11.59 4.61
C PHE A 69 -2.63 -10.88 4.85
N PRO A 70 -1.91 -11.14 5.96
CA PRO A 70 -0.68 -10.43 6.26
C PRO A 70 0.43 -10.70 5.24
N ASN A 71 0.79 -9.69 4.46
CA ASN A 71 1.83 -9.78 3.45
C ASN A 71 2.47 -8.40 3.19
N LEU A 72 3.58 -8.38 2.44
CA LEU A 72 4.23 -7.16 1.98
C LEU A 72 4.09 -7.02 0.45
N PRO A 73 3.75 -5.83 -0.09
CA PRO A 73 3.40 -4.62 0.65
C PRO A 73 2.03 -4.71 1.33
N TYR A 74 1.85 -3.93 2.39
CA TYR A 74 0.54 -3.64 2.99
C TYR A 74 0.25 -2.14 2.95
N TYR A 75 -1.03 -1.79 3.02
CA TYR A 75 -1.52 -0.43 3.15
C TYR A 75 -2.62 -0.35 4.22
N ILE A 76 -2.50 0.61 5.12
CA ILE A 76 -3.45 0.89 6.20
C ILE A 76 -3.95 2.34 6.05
N ASP A 77 -5.23 2.52 5.80
CA ASP A 77 -5.88 3.83 5.65
C ASP A 77 -7.23 3.81 6.37
N GLY A 78 -7.22 4.26 7.63
CA GLY A 78 -8.35 4.13 8.54
C GLY A 78 -8.72 2.67 8.78
N ASP A 79 -9.94 2.29 8.39
CA ASP A 79 -10.47 0.93 8.51
C ASP A 79 -10.01 0.00 7.38
N VAL A 80 -9.45 0.55 6.29
CA VAL A 80 -8.94 -0.25 5.17
C VAL A 80 -7.56 -0.78 5.53
N LYS A 81 -7.45 -2.10 5.69
CA LYS A 81 -6.20 -2.81 6.00
C LYS A 81 -5.99 -3.93 5.01
N ILE A 82 -5.23 -3.65 3.96
CA ILE A 82 -5.09 -4.56 2.82
C ILE A 82 -3.63 -4.83 2.49
N SER A 83 -3.37 -6.00 1.92
CA SER A 83 -2.11 -6.36 1.28
C SER A 83 -2.34 -6.58 -0.22
N GLU A 84 -1.31 -7.06 -0.93
CA GLU A 84 -1.29 -7.27 -2.38
C GLU A 84 -1.18 -5.97 -3.20
N SER A 85 -0.06 -5.83 -3.92
CA SER A 85 0.34 -4.57 -4.55
C SER A 85 -0.70 -4.00 -5.52
N ASN A 86 -1.34 -4.84 -6.33
CA ASN A 86 -2.37 -4.41 -7.28
C ASN A 86 -3.67 -4.00 -6.57
N ALA A 87 -4.05 -4.66 -5.46
CA ALA A 87 -5.22 -4.28 -4.68
C ALA A 87 -5.02 -2.90 -4.02
N ILE A 88 -3.81 -2.64 -3.52
CA ILE A 88 -3.43 -1.34 -2.95
C ILE A 88 -3.47 -0.24 -4.03
N LEU A 89 -2.87 -0.47 -5.19
CA LEU A 89 -2.91 0.46 -6.32
C LEU A 89 -4.35 0.78 -6.74
N HIS A 90 -5.18 -0.25 -6.91
CA HIS A 90 -6.58 -0.09 -7.27
C HIS A 90 -7.38 0.71 -6.22
N HIS A 91 -7.15 0.46 -4.93
CA HIS A 91 -7.79 1.20 -3.85
C HIS A 91 -7.46 2.70 -3.91
N ILE A 92 -6.17 3.04 -4.01
CA ILE A 92 -5.71 4.44 -4.08
C ILE A 92 -6.23 5.11 -5.35
N ALA A 93 -6.17 4.43 -6.50
CA ALA A 93 -6.69 4.93 -7.77
C ALA A 93 -8.20 5.19 -7.68
N SER A 94 -8.96 4.27 -7.10
CA SER A 94 -10.42 4.41 -6.94
C SER A 94 -10.79 5.60 -6.05
N LYS A 95 -10.11 5.77 -4.91
CA LYS A 95 -10.30 6.91 -3.99
C LYS A 95 -10.04 8.26 -4.66
N ASN A 96 -9.21 8.27 -5.70
CA ASN A 96 -8.82 9.46 -6.46
C ASN A 96 -9.47 9.57 -7.85
N ASN A 97 -10.49 8.74 -8.16
CA ASN A 97 -11.17 8.72 -9.47
C ASN A 97 -10.27 8.41 -10.69
N LEU A 98 -9.25 7.58 -10.50
CA LEU A 98 -8.23 7.23 -11.52
C LEU A 98 -8.40 5.81 -12.12
N ILE A 99 -9.56 5.18 -11.99
CA ILE A 99 -9.82 3.81 -12.48
C ILE A 99 -10.56 3.75 -13.83
N GLY A 100 -10.80 4.90 -14.48
CA GLY A 100 -11.68 4.99 -15.65
C GLY A 100 -13.15 5.21 -15.26
N GLN A 101 -13.85 6.00 -16.07
CA GLN A 101 -15.24 6.41 -15.84
C GLN A 101 -16.25 5.55 -16.61
N THR A 102 -15.80 4.92 -17.70
CA THR A 102 -16.61 3.99 -18.49
C THR A 102 -16.22 2.53 -18.25
N GLU A 103 -17.08 1.60 -18.67
CA GLU A 103 -16.77 0.17 -18.65
C GLU A 103 -15.52 -0.16 -19.47
N VAL A 104 -15.39 0.45 -20.65
CA VAL A 104 -14.24 0.24 -21.54
C VAL A 104 -12.94 0.72 -20.89
N GLU A 105 -12.93 1.94 -20.34
CA GLU A 105 -11.74 2.49 -19.67
C GLU A 105 -11.34 1.64 -18.46
N ARG A 106 -12.30 1.14 -17.68
CA ARG A 106 -12.02 0.24 -16.53
C ARG A 106 -11.42 -1.08 -17.00
N ALA A 107 -11.94 -1.65 -18.09
CA ALA A 107 -11.41 -2.86 -18.68
C ALA A 107 -9.97 -2.67 -19.19
N GLU A 108 -9.69 -1.53 -19.85
CA GLU A 108 -8.35 -1.17 -20.31
C GLU A 108 -7.37 -0.95 -19.15
N CYS A 109 -7.81 -0.30 -18.06
CA CYS A 109 -7.00 -0.14 -16.85
C CYS A 109 -6.66 -1.51 -16.22
N ALA A 110 -7.64 -2.42 -16.11
CA ALA A 110 -7.42 -3.76 -15.59
C ALA A 110 -6.46 -4.57 -16.49
N GLN A 111 -6.68 -4.52 -17.81
CA GLN A 111 -5.79 -5.16 -18.79
C GLN A 111 -4.35 -4.67 -18.65
N MET A 112 -4.14 -3.34 -18.57
CA MET A 112 -2.80 -2.78 -18.41
C MET A 112 -2.15 -3.19 -17.09
N GLN A 113 -2.92 -3.22 -16.00
CA GLN A 113 -2.42 -3.68 -14.70
C GLN A 113 -1.92 -5.12 -14.77
N ASP A 114 -2.67 -6.01 -15.42
CA ASP A 114 -2.30 -7.43 -15.53
C ASP A 114 -1.11 -7.63 -16.47
N VAL A 115 -1.05 -6.92 -17.61
CA VAL A 115 0.14 -6.92 -18.48
C VAL A 115 1.39 -6.48 -17.72
N LEU A 116 1.31 -5.44 -16.89
CA LEU A 116 2.44 -4.98 -16.08
C LEU A 116 2.79 -5.97 -14.97
N ALA A 117 1.81 -6.68 -14.41
CA ALA A 117 2.04 -7.73 -13.43
C ALA A 117 2.81 -8.92 -14.05
N ASP A 118 2.44 -9.33 -15.26
CA ASP A 118 3.12 -10.39 -16.01
C ASP A 118 4.55 -10.00 -16.35
N ILE A 119 4.79 -8.78 -16.86
CA ILE A 119 6.15 -8.28 -17.15
C ILE A 119 7.02 -8.27 -15.88
N ARG A 120 6.44 -7.88 -14.74
CA ARG A 120 7.16 -7.80 -13.46
C ARG A 120 7.41 -9.19 -12.86
N GLY A 121 6.49 -10.12 -13.05
CA GLY A 121 6.55 -11.48 -12.50
C GLY A 121 7.35 -12.46 -13.36
N GLY A 122 7.54 -12.17 -14.65
CA GLY A 122 8.12 -13.09 -15.63
C GLY A 122 9.20 -12.46 -16.50
N GLY A 123 10.44 -12.86 -16.23
CA GLY A 123 11.42 -13.24 -17.24
C GLY A 123 11.64 -14.74 -17.15
#